data_AF-A0AAV0WGE3-F1
#
_entry.id   AF-A0AAV0WGE3-F1
#
_cell.length_a   1.000
_cell.length_b   1.000
_cell.length_c   1.000
_cell.angle_alpha   90.00
_cell.angle_beta   90.00
_cell.angle_gamma   90.00
#
_symmetry.space_group_name_H-M   'P 1'
#
loop_
_entity.id
_entity.type
_entity.pdbx_description
1 polymer ?
#
loop_
_entity_poly.entity_id
_entity_poly.type
_entity_poly.pdbx_seq_one_letter_code
_entity_poly.pdbx_strand_id
1 'polypeptide(L)'
;MGREPRHRPPPWLNENLGRELTTLGRWKKKLRNAREAFTRRAIRAKFRKLKKTHKRNCFRARREAWRKFVTETGNAEPWGPVFKWLKAGGIRPSECIPAAIRKPDGSFTKSLRETGERLMESLVPDDSYDNESPEQMAARTETGIEIGSFRQVTDELGEIQHCETVEVKRAIWRMAPNKSPGLDGITAKIL
;
A
#
# COMPACT_ATOMS: atom_id res chain seq x y z
N MET A 1 19.65 15.87 -36.77
CA MET A 1 19.49 16.48 -35.44
C MET A 1 18.86 15.46 -34.50
N GLY A 2 19.57 15.02 -33.46
CA GLY A 2 19.05 14.04 -32.50
C GLY A 2 18.04 14.69 -31.56
N ARG A 3 16.87 14.08 -31.37
CA ARG A 3 15.86 14.55 -30.41
C ARG A 3 16.44 14.46 -28.99
N GLU A 4 16.57 15.59 -28.31
CA GLU A 4 16.92 15.59 -26.89
C GLU A 4 15.84 14.86 -26.07
N PRO A 5 16.22 14.03 -25.09
CA PRO A 5 15.26 13.38 -24.22
C PRO A 5 14.44 14.41 -23.43
N ARG A 6 13.11 14.29 -23.44
CA ARG A 6 12.16 15.21 -22.77
C ARG A 6 12.39 15.35 -21.25
N HIS A 7 13.13 14.44 -20.63
CA HIS A 7 13.55 14.54 -19.24
C HIS A 7 15.02 14.16 -19.11
N ARG A 8 15.82 15.07 -18.52
CA ARG A 8 17.16 14.72 -18.08
C ARG A 8 17.04 13.66 -16.99
N PRO A 9 17.86 12.59 -17.05
CA PRO A 9 17.88 11.61 -15.98
C PRO A 9 18.27 12.30 -14.67
N PRO A 10 17.80 11.78 -13.51
CA PRO A 10 18.20 12.31 -12.22
C PRO A 10 19.73 12.32 -12.07
N PRO A 11 20.32 13.30 -11.37
CA PRO A 11 21.77 13.48 -11.29
C PRO A 11 22.52 12.31 -10.64
N TRP A 12 21.82 11.47 -9.86
CA TRP A 12 22.38 10.26 -9.26
C TRP A 12 22.37 9.04 -10.18
N LEU A 13 21.67 9.10 -11.32
CA LEU A 13 21.59 7.98 -12.26
C LEU A 13 22.81 8.00 -13.17
N ASN A 14 23.70 7.02 -12.98
CA ASN A 14 24.87 6.81 -13.83
C ASN A 14 24.72 5.55 -14.69
N GLU A 15 25.60 5.41 -15.67
CA GLU A 15 25.60 4.26 -16.59
C GLU A 15 25.70 2.92 -15.87
N ASN A 16 26.46 2.85 -14.76
CA ASN A 16 26.65 1.62 -14.00
C ASN A 16 25.32 1.12 -13.42
N LEU A 17 24.51 2.01 -12.84
CA LEU A 17 23.16 1.66 -12.37
C LEU A 17 22.25 1.22 -13.53
N GLY A 18 22.41 1.82 -14.72
CA GLY A 18 21.73 1.38 -15.94
C GLY A 18 22.10 -0.06 -16.32
N ARG A 19 23.39 -0.39 -16.35
CA ARG A 19 23.90 -1.74 -16.64
C ARG A 19 23.40 -2.77 -15.60
N GLU A 20 23.33 -2.38 -14.33
CA GLU A 20 22.75 -3.22 -13.27
C GLU A 20 21.26 -3.49 -13.50
N LEU A 21 20.48 -2.47 -13.89
CA LEU A 21 19.06 -2.63 -14.22
C LEU A 21 18.85 -3.56 -15.42
N THR A 22 19.64 -3.41 -16.48
CA THR A 22 19.60 -4.32 -17.63
C THR A 22 19.91 -5.75 -17.20
N THR A 23 20.92 -5.94 -16.36
CA THR A 23 21.28 -7.24 -15.80
C THR A 23 20.12 -7.83 -14.99
N LEU A 24 19.49 -7.03 -14.12
CA LEU A 24 18.30 -7.46 -13.38
C LEU A 24 17.15 -7.87 -14.29
N GLY A 25 16.91 -7.13 -15.37
CA GLY A 25 15.90 -7.48 -16.38
C GLY A 25 16.16 -8.85 -17.01
N ARG A 26 17.42 -9.13 -17.38
CA ARG A 26 17.83 -10.45 -17.91
C ARG A 26 17.58 -11.58 -16.91
N TRP A 27 17.96 -11.39 -15.65
CA TRP A 27 17.75 -12.39 -14.60
C TRP A 27 16.26 -12.58 -14.23
N LYS A 28 15.46 -11.51 -14.28
CA LYS A 28 14.00 -11.59 -14.11
C LYS A 28 13.36 -12.41 -15.24
N LYS A 29 13.80 -12.21 -16.49
CA LYS A 29 13.34 -13.01 -17.65
C LYS A 29 13.75 -14.48 -17.50
N LYS A 30 15.00 -14.77 -17.11
CA LYS A 30 15.46 -16.13 -16.80
C LYS A 30 14.62 -16.80 -15.72
N LEU A 31 14.30 -16.09 -14.64
CA LEU A 31 13.47 -16.62 -13.55
C LEU A 31 12.06 -16.95 -14.01
N ARG A 32 11.44 -16.10 -14.84
CA ARG A 32 10.11 -16.35 -15.41
C ARG A 32 10.10 -17.61 -16.28
N ASN A 33 11.15 -17.82 -17.07
CA ASN A 33 11.22 -18.91 -18.05
C ASN A 33 11.72 -20.24 -17.44
N ALA A 34 12.25 -20.24 -16.21
CA ALA A 34 12.74 -21.44 -15.56
C ALA A 34 11.59 -22.37 -15.13
N ARG A 35 11.56 -23.57 -15.72
CA ARG A 35 10.57 -24.63 -15.45
C ARG A 35 10.98 -25.55 -14.30
N GLU A 36 12.24 -25.95 -14.27
CA GLU A 36 12.78 -26.87 -13.27
C GLU A 36 12.95 -26.19 -11.88
N ALA A 37 12.54 -26.88 -10.82
CA ALA A 37 12.52 -26.33 -9.46
C ALA A 37 13.92 -25.98 -8.91
N PHE A 38 14.92 -26.84 -9.14
CA PHE A 38 16.29 -26.63 -8.67
C PHE A 38 16.94 -25.42 -9.34
N THR A 39 16.93 -25.40 -10.68
CA THR A 39 17.41 -24.27 -11.49
C THR A 39 16.67 -22.97 -11.15
N ARG A 40 15.35 -23.02 -10.95
CA ARG A 40 14.54 -21.86 -10.53
C ARG A 40 14.98 -21.31 -9.17
N ARG A 41 15.34 -22.17 -8.21
CA ARG A 41 15.85 -21.78 -6.88
C ARG A 41 17.19 -21.05 -7.00
N ALA A 42 18.13 -21.59 -7.77
CA ALA A 42 19.44 -20.97 -7.99
C ALA A 42 19.32 -19.59 -8.69
N ILE A 43 18.50 -19.51 -9.74
CA ILE A 43 18.24 -18.24 -10.46
C ILE A 43 17.58 -17.21 -9.54
N ARG A 44 16.61 -17.63 -8.71
CA ARG A 44 15.95 -16.75 -7.73
C ARG A 44 16.95 -16.20 -6.71
N ALA A 45 17.85 -17.04 -6.19
CA ALA A 45 18.88 -16.60 -5.24
C ALA A 45 19.80 -15.54 -5.87
N LYS A 46 20.27 -15.78 -7.09
CA LYS A 46 21.11 -14.81 -7.82
C LYS A 46 20.38 -13.50 -8.09
N PHE A 47 19.13 -13.57 -8.55
CA PHE A 47 18.29 -12.38 -8.78
C PHE A 47 18.10 -11.55 -7.50
N ARG A 48 17.80 -12.20 -6.36
CA ARG A 48 17.67 -11.52 -5.05
C ARG A 48 18.97 -10.82 -4.64
N LYS A 49 20.12 -11.48 -4.80
CA LYS A 49 21.44 -10.90 -4.50
C LYS A 49 21.69 -9.64 -5.35
N LEU A 50 21.47 -9.74 -6.66
CA LEU A 50 21.63 -8.60 -7.58
C LEU A 50 20.67 -7.45 -7.23
N LYS A 51 19.41 -7.76 -6.90
CA LYS A 51 18.41 -6.74 -6.53
C LYS A 51 18.81 -6.01 -5.25
N LYS A 52 19.34 -6.73 -4.25
CA LYS A 52 19.85 -6.15 -3.00
C LYS A 52 21.05 -5.23 -3.27
N THR A 53 22.01 -5.69 -4.07
CA THR A 53 23.18 -4.88 -4.46
C THR A 53 22.76 -3.61 -5.21
N HIS A 54 21.86 -3.73 -6.18
CA HIS A 54 21.36 -2.60 -6.95
C HIS A 54 20.65 -1.57 -6.06
N LYS A 55 19.79 -2.01 -5.13
CA LYS A 55 19.13 -1.10 -4.17
C LYS A 55 20.15 -0.34 -3.33
N ARG A 56 21.21 -1.02 -2.86
CA ARG A 56 22.30 -0.41 -2.10
C ARG A 56 23.07 0.61 -2.95
N ASN A 57 23.38 0.27 -4.20
CA ASN A 57 24.12 1.14 -5.10
C ASN A 57 23.31 2.39 -5.51
N CYS A 58 22.01 2.24 -5.77
CA CYS A 58 21.08 3.36 -5.97
C CYS A 58 21.03 4.28 -4.75
N PHE A 59 20.95 3.71 -3.54
CA PHE A 59 20.94 4.51 -2.32
C PHE A 59 22.26 5.27 -2.12
N ARG A 60 23.40 4.61 -2.36
CA ARG A 60 24.73 5.24 -2.31
C ARG A 60 24.84 6.38 -3.34
N ALA A 61 24.48 6.14 -4.60
CA ALA A 61 24.56 7.14 -5.65
C ALA A 61 23.66 8.36 -5.36
N ARG A 62 22.45 8.15 -4.84
CA ARG A 62 21.57 9.24 -4.39
C ARG A 62 22.21 10.08 -3.29
N ARG A 63 22.80 9.41 -2.29
CA ARG A 63 23.50 10.09 -1.19
C ARG A 63 24.72 10.86 -1.67
N GLU A 64 25.52 10.28 -2.57
CA GLU A 64 26.70 10.93 -3.15
C GLU A 64 26.31 12.16 -3.98
N ALA A 65 25.30 12.03 -4.85
CA ALA A 65 24.78 13.16 -5.61
C ALA A 65 24.23 14.27 -4.71
N TRP A 66 23.51 13.90 -3.64
CA TRP A 66 23.03 14.86 -2.64
C TRP A 66 24.19 15.55 -1.92
N ARG A 67 25.19 14.79 -1.48
CA ARG A 67 26.38 15.35 -0.83
C ARG A 67 27.09 16.34 -1.75
N LYS A 68 27.33 15.94 -3.00
CA LYS A 68 27.94 16.80 -4.02
C LYS A 68 27.13 18.08 -4.23
N PHE A 69 25.81 17.96 -4.40
CA PHE A 69 24.91 19.11 -4.52
C PHE A 69 25.00 20.06 -3.32
N VAL A 70 24.97 19.54 -2.09
CA VAL A 70 25.07 20.35 -0.88
C VAL A 70 26.45 21.02 -0.77
N THR A 71 27.54 20.30 -1.06
CA THR A 71 28.90 20.83 -0.98
C THR A 71 29.17 21.89 -2.06
N GLU A 72 28.64 21.72 -3.27
CA GLU A 72 28.85 22.68 -4.37
C GLU A 72 27.89 23.87 -4.27
N THR A 73 26.59 23.61 -4.12
CA THR A 73 25.55 24.66 -4.15
C THR A 73 25.36 25.31 -2.78
N GLY A 74 25.40 24.53 -1.71
CA GLY A 74 25.18 25.05 -0.35
C GLY A 74 26.31 25.96 0.14
N ASN A 75 27.56 25.70 -0.28
CA ASN A 75 28.69 26.56 0.04
C ASN A 75 28.73 27.83 -0.83
N ALA A 76 28.25 27.76 -2.08
CA ALA A 76 28.20 28.91 -2.97
C ALA A 76 27.02 29.85 -2.66
N GLU A 77 25.88 29.29 -2.25
CA GLU A 77 24.65 30.04 -1.95
C GLU A 77 24.13 29.70 -0.54
N PRO A 78 24.61 30.41 0.51
CA PRO A 78 24.22 30.11 1.90
C PRO A 78 22.71 30.19 2.17
N TRP A 79 21.99 31.04 1.42
CA TRP A 79 20.53 31.20 1.51
C TRP A 79 19.77 30.57 0.33
N GLY A 80 20.47 29.74 -0.44
CA GLY A 80 19.99 29.13 -1.69
C GLY A 80 19.09 27.91 -1.50
N PRO A 81 19.01 27.03 -2.50
CA PRO A 81 18.14 25.85 -2.51
C PRO A 81 18.33 24.92 -1.31
N VAL A 82 19.58 24.73 -0.85
CA VAL A 82 19.90 23.85 0.29
C VAL A 82 19.31 24.39 1.58
N PHE A 83 19.46 25.69 1.84
CA PHE A 83 18.88 26.35 3.01
C PHE A 83 17.35 26.27 2.99
N LYS A 84 16.73 26.55 1.85
CA LYS A 84 15.27 26.43 1.69
C LYS A 84 14.77 25.01 1.96
N TRP A 85 15.50 24.00 1.48
CA TRP A 85 15.19 22.60 1.73
C TRP A 85 15.31 22.22 3.22
N LEU A 86 16.38 22.67 3.90
CA LEU A 86 16.57 22.48 5.34
C LEU A 86 15.46 23.13 6.16
N LYS A 87 15.10 24.37 5.83
CA LYS A 87 14.02 25.11 6.49
C LYS A 87 12.66 24.41 6.35
N ALA A 88 12.41 23.79 5.19
CA ALA A 88 11.19 23.02 4.93
C ALA A 88 11.21 21.60 5.52
N GLY A 89 12.27 21.21 6.24
CA GLY A 89 12.41 19.88 6.83
C GLY A 89 12.58 18.75 5.80
N GLY A 90 12.91 19.08 4.55
CA GLY A 90 13.01 18.12 3.45
C GLY A 90 11.70 17.44 3.04
N ILE A 91 10.57 17.92 3.56
CA ILE A 91 9.23 17.44 3.24
C ILE A 91 8.78 18.13 1.95
N ARG A 92 8.21 17.37 1.02
CA ARG A 92 7.63 17.99 -0.19
C ARG A 92 6.47 18.88 0.23
N PRO A 93 6.25 20.06 -0.38
CA PRO A 93 5.07 20.87 -0.10
C PRO A 93 3.75 20.09 -0.20
N SER A 94 3.67 19.08 -1.08
CA SER A 94 2.54 18.16 -1.22
C SER A 94 2.36 17.16 -0.06
N GLU A 95 3.41 16.90 0.70
CA GLU A 95 3.40 16.07 1.92
C GLU A 95 3.20 16.92 3.19
N CYS A 96 3.33 18.24 3.06
CA CYS A 96 3.00 19.22 4.08
C CYS A 96 1.47 19.44 4.05
N ILE A 97 0.73 18.45 4.54
CA ILE A 97 -0.72 18.61 4.72
C ILE A 97 -0.92 19.76 5.72
N PRO A 98 -1.75 20.77 5.40
CA PRO A 98 -1.97 21.89 6.28
C PRO A 98 -2.40 21.39 7.65
N ALA A 99 -1.63 21.80 8.66
CA ALA A 99 -1.92 21.77 10.08
C ALA A 99 -3.18 22.63 10.38
N ALA A 100 -4.34 22.25 9.86
CA ALA A 100 -5.51 23.12 9.79
C ALA A 100 -6.61 22.76 10.80
N ILE A 101 -6.50 21.62 11.48
CA ILE A 101 -7.54 21.19 12.42
C ILE A 101 -7.17 21.64 13.82
N ARG A 102 -8.09 22.38 14.46
CA ARG A 102 -7.94 22.85 15.83
C ARG A 102 -8.30 21.73 16.81
N LYS A 103 -7.45 21.55 17.80
CA LYS A 103 -7.65 20.64 18.93
C LYS A 103 -8.52 21.28 20.01
N PRO A 104 -9.01 20.48 20.98
CA PRO A 104 -9.74 21.00 22.15
C PRO A 104 -8.92 21.98 22.99
N ASP A 105 -7.60 21.81 23.05
CA ASP A 105 -6.67 22.71 23.75
C ASP A 105 -6.40 24.05 23.03
N GLY A 106 -7.03 24.27 21.87
CA GLY A 106 -6.87 25.47 21.05
C GLY A 106 -5.64 25.44 20.12
N SER A 107 -4.76 24.44 20.22
CA SER A 107 -3.62 24.27 19.32
C SER A 107 -4.03 23.61 17.99
N PHE A 108 -3.14 23.64 16.99
CA PHE A 108 -3.36 22.99 15.69
C PHE A 108 -2.61 21.64 15.59
N THR A 109 -3.15 20.71 14.81
CA THR A 109 -2.48 19.43 14.50
C THR A 109 -1.18 19.68 13.74
N LYS A 110 -0.10 18.95 14.04
CA LYS A 110 1.24 19.18 13.46
C LYS A 110 1.67 18.10 12.48
N SER A 111 0.91 17.00 12.40
CA SER A 111 1.21 15.88 11.50
C SER A 111 -0.04 15.34 10.81
N LEU A 112 0.17 14.61 9.70
CA LEU A 112 -0.91 13.90 9.01
C LEU A 112 -1.61 12.89 9.92
N ARG A 113 -0.82 12.15 10.72
CA ARG A 113 -1.36 11.17 11.66
C ARG A 113 -2.32 11.82 12.65
N GLU A 114 -1.86 12.88 13.30
CA GLU A 114 -2.63 13.63 14.29
C GLU A 114 -3.85 14.31 13.67
N THR A 115 -3.74 14.78 12.43
CA THR A 115 -4.88 15.32 11.66
C THR A 115 -5.90 14.22 11.36
N GLY A 116 -5.43 13.03 10.95
CA GLY A 116 -6.28 11.87 10.69
C GLY A 116 -6.97 11.36 11.95
N GLU A 117 -6.24 11.22 13.05
CA GLU A 117 -6.77 10.84 14.37
C GLU A 117 -7.85 11.84 14.81
N ARG A 118 -7.57 13.14 14.73
CA ARG A 118 -8.54 14.18 15.07
C ARG A 118 -9.80 14.16 14.19
N LEU A 119 -9.64 13.88 12.90
CA LEU A 119 -10.78 13.71 11.99
C LEU A 119 -11.63 12.50 12.38
N MET A 120 -10.99 11.36 12.65
CA MET A 120 -11.69 10.14 13.08
C MET A 120 -12.45 10.40 14.38
N GLU A 121 -11.83 10.97 15.41
CA GLU A 121 -12.49 11.34 16.67
C GLU A 121 -13.69 12.28 16.46
N SER A 122 -13.62 13.20 15.50
CA SER A 122 -14.69 14.17 15.24
C SER A 122 -15.84 13.65 14.40
N LEU A 123 -15.55 12.79 13.42
CA LEU A 123 -16.50 12.33 12.41
C LEU A 123 -17.05 10.93 12.72
N VAL A 124 -16.31 10.17 13.53
CA VAL A 124 -16.64 8.80 13.95
C VAL A 124 -16.56 8.80 15.48
N PRO A 125 -17.63 9.23 16.17
CA PRO A 125 -17.65 9.19 17.62
C PRO A 125 -17.50 7.75 18.10
N ASP A 126 -16.79 7.58 19.22
CA ASP A 126 -16.65 6.27 19.84
C ASP A 126 -18.01 5.74 20.27
N ASP A 127 -18.24 4.46 19.99
CA ASP A 127 -19.43 3.76 20.44
C ASP A 127 -19.31 3.50 21.95
N SER A 128 -20.11 4.19 22.76
CA SER A 128 -20.07 4.12 24.23
C SER A 128 -21.47 4.08 24.83
N TYR A 129 -21.65 3.25 25.85
CA TYR A 129 -22.87 3.17 26.65
C TYR A 129 -23.17 4.44 27.44
N ASP A 130 -22.16 5.25 27.77
CA ASP A 130 -22.29 6.38 28.70
C ASP A 130 -23.16 7.52 28.15
N ASN A 131 -23.35 7.59 26.83
CA ASN A 131 -24.10 8.66 26.15
C ASN A 131 -25.21 8.13 25.23
N GLU A 132 -25.70 6.92 25.48
CA GLU A 132 -26.74 6.33 24.63
C GLU A 132 -28.11 6.98 24.84
N SER A 133 -28.79 7.25 23.73
CA SER A 133 -30.20 7.58 23.76
C SER A 133 -31.05 6.32 24.04
N PRO A 134 -32.28 6.47 24.56
CA PRO A 134 -33.18 5.34 24.77
C PRO A 134 -33.45 4.51 23.51
N GLU A 135 -33.44 5.16 22.34
CA GLU A 135 -33.61 4.52 21.04
C GLU A 135 -32.40 3.66 20.65
N GLN A 136 -31.19 4.13 20.97
CA GLN A 136 -29.94 3.39 20.74
C GLN A 136 -29.88 2.15 21.64
N MET A 137 -30.27 2.28 22.91
CA MET A 137 -30.35 1.15 23.85
C MET A 137 -31.37 0.10 23.37
N ALA A 138 -32.53 0.52 22.89
CA ALA A 138 -33.54 -0.38 22.34
C ALA A 138 -33.02 -1.11 21.10
N ALA A 139 -32.38 -0.41 20.17
CA ALA A 139 -31.79 -1.00 18.96
C ALA A 139 -30.70 -2.03 19.30
N ARG A 140 -29.87 -1.79 20.32
CA ARG A 140 -28.89 -2.78 20.79
C ARG A 140 -29.55 -4.02 21.38
N THR A 141 -30.59 -3.82 22.18
CA THR A 141 -31.34 -4.92 22.81
C THR A 141 -32.02 -5.79 21.75
N GLU A 142 -32.55 -5.16 20.70
CA GLU A 142 -33.17 -5.86 19.56
C GLU A 142 -32.13 -6.61 18.71
N THR A 143 -30.96 -6.00 18.46
CA THR A 143 -29.94 -6.57 17.57
C THR A 143 -28.96 -7.52 18.26
N GLY A 144 -28.87 -7.48 19.59
CA GLY A 144 -27.90 -8.25 20.39
C GLY A 144 -26.44 -7.78 20.24
N ILE A 145 -26.20 -6.59 19.67
CA ILE A 145 -24.86 -6.09 19.39
C ILE A 145 -24.34 -5.23 20.56
N GLU A 146 -23.36 -5.78 21.29
CA GLU A 146 -22.70 -5.12 22.43
C GLU A 146 -21.32 -4.53 22.06
N ILE A 147 -20.94 -3.41 22.70
CA ILE A 147 -19.61 -2.79 22.51
C ILE A 147 -18.53 -3.76 22.99
N GLY A 148 -17.55 -4.05 22.14
CA GLY A 148 -16.50 -5.03 22.44
C GLY A 148 -16.90 -6.48 22.16
N SER A 149 -18.17 -6.75 21.80
CA SER A 149 -18.64 -8.04 21.27
C SER A 149 -18.23 -8.22 19.80
N PHE A 150 -16.94 -8.04 19.51
CA PHE A 150 -16.36 -8.68 18.33
C PHE A 150 -16.13 -10.19 18.58
N ARG A 151 -16.27 -10.62 19.83
CA ARG A 151 -16.12 -11.99 20.26
C ARG A 151 -17.46 -12.70 20.13
N GLN A 152 -17.50 -13.69 19.23
CA GLN A 152 -18.48 -14.79 19.13
C GLN A 152 -19.58 -14.78 18.05
N VAL A 153 -19.55 -13.90 17.04
CA VAL A 153 -20.37 -14.18 15.82
C VAL A 153 -19.78 -15.36 15.00
N THR A 154 -18.53 -15.77 15.25
CA THR A 154 -17.95 -16.96 14.62
C THR A 154 -18.07 -18.26 15.42
N ASP A 155 -18.30 -18.17 16.74
CA ASP A 155 -18.41 -19.37 17.59
C ASP A 155 -19.87 -19.86 17.70
N GLU A 156 -20.85 -18.97 17.45
CA GLU A 156 -22.28 -19.28 17.34
C GLU A 156 -22.79 -19.23 15.89
N LEU A 157 -21.93 -19.46 14.90
CA LEU A 157 -22.44 -20.10 13.68
C LEU A 157 -22.83 -21.52 14.11
N GLY A 158 -24.05 -21.68 14.62
CA GLY A 158 -24.66 -22.98 14.85
C GLY A 158 -24.34 -23.89 13.67
N GLU A 159 -24.08 -25.18 13.95
CA GLU A 159 -23.57 -26.16 12.96
C GLU A 159 -23.91 -25.74 11.54
N ILE A 160 -22.89 -25.33 10.77
CA ILE A 160 -23.09 -25.03 9.34
C ILE A 160 -23.77 -26.27 8.78
N GLN A 161 -25.07 -26.17 8.50
CA GLN A 161 -25.82 -27.30 8.00
C GLN A 161 -25.12 -27.72 6.71
N HIS A 162 -24.50 -28.90 6.76
CA HIS A 162 -23.82 -29.43 5.59
C HIS A 162 -24.87 -29.55 4.48
N CYS A 163 -24.64 -28.87 3.36
CA CYS A 163 -25.55 -28.94 2.23
C CYS A 163 -25.68 -30.40 1.77
N GLU A 164 -26.90 -30.88 1.61
CA GLU A 164 -27.11 -32.22 1.08
C GLU A 164 -26.77 -32.25 -0.41
N THR A 165 -26.33 -33.41 -0.90
CA THR A 165 -26.01 -33.59 -2.34
C THR A 165 -27.18 -33.24 -3.25
N VAL A 166 -28.42 -33.38 -2.77
CA VAL A 166 -29.65 -33.00 -3.49
C VAL A 166 -29.79 -31.49 -3.62
N GLU A 167 -29.44 -30.73 -2.59
CA GLU A 167 -29.51 -29.26 -2.60
C GLU A 167 -28.50 -28.68 -3.58
N VAL A 168 -27.28 -29.22 -3.58
CA VAL A 168 -26.22 -28.83 -4.52
C VAL A 168 -26.66 -29.12 -5.97
N LYS A 169 -27.19 -30.31 -6.24
CA LYS A 169 -27.74 -30.66 -7.57
C LYS A 169 -28.85 -29.71 -8.01
N ARG A 170 -29.80 -29.40 -7.12
CA ARG A 170 -30.89 -28.47 -7.40
C ARG A 170 -30.39 -27.05 -7.65
N ALA A 171 -29.35 -26.62 -6.95
CA ALA A 171 -28.73 -25.31 -7.18
C ALA A 171 -28.08 -25.24 -8.57
N ILE A 172 -27.29 -26.26 -8.96
CA ILE A 172 -26.67 -26.34 -10.28
C ILE A 172 -27.75 -26.33 -11.38
N TRP A 173 -28.81 -27.11 -11.24
CA TRP A 173 -29.90 -27.16 -12.24
C TRP A 173 -30.72 -25.88 -12.36
N ARG A 174 -30.74 -25.02 -11.34
CA ARG A 174 -31.35 -23.68 -11.44
C ARG A 174 -30.50 -22.70 -12.25
N MET A 175 -29.20 -22.97 -12.44
CA MET A 175 -28.34 -22.09 -13.22
C MET A 175 -28.63 -22.25 -14.71
N ALA A 176 -28.90 -21.13 -15.40
CA ALA A 176 -29.15 -21.16 -16.83
C ALA A 176 -27.84 -21.48 -17.61
N PRO A 177 -27.83 -22.52 -18.46
CA PRO A 177 -26.61 -23.03 -19.10
C PRO A 177 -25.99 -22.09 -20.13
N ASN A 178 -26.72 -21.04 -20.52
CA ASN A 178 -26.30 -20.06 -21.53
C ASN A 178 -26.04 -18.67 -20.93
N LYS A 179 -25.94 -18.55 -19.60
CA LYS A 179 -25.49 -17.30 -18.97
C LYS A 179 -23.98 -17.12 -19.19
N SER A 180 -23.57 -15.86 -19.32
CA SER A 180 -22.16 -15.50 -19.46
C SER A 180 -21.37 -15.97 -18.22
N PRO A 181 -20.14 -16.48 -18.40
CA PRO A 181 -19.28 -16.89 -17.29
C PRO A 181 -18.91 -15.71 -16.39
N GLY A 182 -18.60 -16.02 -15.13
CA GLY A 182 -18.03 -15.06 -14.18
C GLY A 182 -16.55 -14.74 -14.47
N LEU A 183 -15.92 -14.00 -13.57
CA LEU A 183 -14.48 -13.67 -13.62
C LEU A 183 -13.57 -14.90 -13.62
N ASP A 184 -14.05 -16.03 -13.10
CA ASP A 184 -13.38 -17.33 -13.07
C ASP A 184 -13.50 -18.12 -14.38
N GLY A 185 -14.38 -17.70 -15.31
CA GLY A 185 -14.59 -18.38 -16.59
C GLY A 185 -15.47 -19.64 -16.50
N ILE A 186 -16.04 -19.97 -15.34
CA ILE A 186 -16.81 -21.21 -15.15
C ILE A 186 -18.28 -20.96 -15.53
N THR A 187 -18.90 -21.96 -16.18
CA THR A 187 -20.32 -21.92 -16.57
C THR A 187 -21.06 -23.13 -16.01
N ALA A 188 -22.39 -23.05 -15.92
CA ALA A 188 -23.23 -24.15 -15.45
C ALA A 188 -23.16 -25.42 -16.33
N LYS A 189 -22.60 -25.35 -17.54
CA LYS A 189 -22.34 -26.53 -18.39
C LYS A 189 -21.11 -27.32 -17.94
N ILE A 190 -20.23 -26.70 -17.14
CA ILE A 190 -18.96 -27.28 -16.69
C ILE A 190 -19.12 -27.94 -15.30
N LEU A 191 -20.10 -27.47 -14.53
CA LEU A 191 -20.48 -27.98 -13.19
C LEU A 191 -21.38 -29.21 -13.31
#